data_AF-A0A538PDJ6-F1
#
_entry.id   AF-A0A538PDJ6-F1
#
_cell.length_a   1.000
_cell.length_b   1.000
_cell.length_c   1.000
_cell.angle_alpha   90.00
_cell.angle_beta   90.00
_cell.angle_gamma   90.00
#
_symmetry.space_group_name_H-M   'P 1'
#
loop_
_entity.id
_entity.type
_entity.pdbx_description
1 polymer ?
#
loop_
_entity_poly.entity_id
_entity_poly.type
_entity_poly.pdbx_seq_one_letter_code
_entity_poly.pdbx_strand_id
1 'polypeptide(L)'
;MNAFGPTTPLHRCGGAERNCFTLIELLVVIAIIAILAGLLLPALAKAKTKAQGIGCLGNMKQLQLCWHMYADDYNDRLVTNN
;
A
#
# COMPACT_ATOMS: atom_id res chain seq x y z
N MET A 1 71.85 -17.57 24.66
CA MET A 1 71.01 -18.51 25.42
C MET A 1 69.60 -17.96 25.50
N ASN A 2 68.64 -18.69 24.94
CA ASN A 2 67.25 -18.83 25.39
C ASN A 2 66.37 -17.58 25.56
N ALA A 3 65.47 -17.38 24.60
CA ALA A 3 64.04 -17.30 24.91
C ALA A 3 63.25 -17.97 23.77
N PHE A 4 62.90 -19.23 24.03
CA PHE A 4 61.94 -20.04 23.30
C PHE A 4 60.55 -19.41 23.42
N GLY A 5 59.80 -19.38 22.32
CA GLY A 5 58.35 -19.18 22.38
C GLY A 5 57.69 -18.85 21.05
N PRO A 6 57.26 -19.83 20.24
CA PRO A 6 56.20 -19.62 19.27
C PRO A 6 54.87 -19.62 20.02
N THR A 7 54.47 -18.48 20.59
CA THR A 7 53.11 -18.33 21.13
C THR A 7 52.18 -17.88 20.00
N THR A 8 51.55 -18.88 19.37
CA THR A 8 50.20 -18.86 18.80
C THR A 8 49.74 -17.57 18.09
N PRO A 9 49.47 -17.57 16.77
CA PRO A 9 48.48 -16.63 16.26
C PRO A 9 47.14 -17.02 16.90
N LEU A 10 46.66 -16.14 17.78
CA LEU A 10 45.32 -16.18 18.34
C LEU A 10 44.32 -16.43 17.22
N HIS A 11 43.48 -17.43 17.47
CA HIS A 11 42.27 -17.75 16.72
C HIS A 11 41.52 -16.45 16.40
N ARG A 12 41.64 -15.98 15.15
CA ARG A 12 40.82 -14.90 14.62
C ARG A 12 39.43 -15.48 14.42
N CYS A 13 38.68 -15.61 15.51
CA CYS A 13 37.23 -15.76 15.42
C CYS A 13 36.75 -14.55 14.64
N GLY A 14 36.36 -14.80 13.39
CA GLY A 14 35.97 -13.77 12.46
C GLY A 14 34.92 -12.89 13.11
N GLY A 15 35.28 -11.62 13.30
CA GLY A 15 34.32 -10.53 13.28
C GLY A 15 33.71 -10.47 11.89
N ALA A 16 32.91 -11.48 11.55
CA ALA A 16 31.79 -11.24 10.68
C ALA A 16 30.93 -10.28 11.50
N GLU A 17 30.91 -9.01 11.12
CA GLU A 17 29.96 -8.01 11.56
C GLU A 17 28.54 -8.46 11.18
N ARG A 18 28.08 -9.55 11.80
CA ARG A 18 26.69 -9.92 11.82
C ARG A 18 26.09 -9.01 12.85
N ASN A 19 25.69 -7.84 12.40
CA ASN A 19 24.77 -6.96 13.09
C ASN A 19 23.55 -7.80 13.46
N CYS A 20 23.58 -8.40 14.64
CA CYS A 20 22.47 -9.15 15.18
C CYS A 20 21.43 -8.09 15.49
N PHE A 21 20.42 -7.96 14.61
CA PHE A 21 19.31 -7.05 14.83
C PHE A 21 18.71 -7.41 16.19
N THR A 22 18.70 -6.45 17.12
CA THR A 22 18.13 -6.72 18.42
C THR A 22 16.63 -6.95 18.23
N LEU A 23 16.06 -7.97 18.89
CA LEU A 23 14.62 -8.28 18.79
C LEU A 23 13.74 -7.04 19.11
N ILE A 24 14.24 -6.14 19.96
CA ILE A 24 13.59 -4.89 20.33
C ILE A 24 13.55 -3.86 19.20
N GLU A 25 14.60 -3.77 18.37
CA GLU A 25 14.60 -2.88 17.20
C GLU A 25 13.57 -3.29 16.16
N LEU A 26 13.38 -4.61 15.94
CA LEU A 26 12.32 -5.09 15.07
C LEU A 26 10.92 -4.85 15.69
N LEU A 27 10.80 -5.06 17.01
CA LEU A 27 9.54 -4.93 17.74
C LEU A 27 8.98 -3.50 17.70
N VAL A 28 9.82 -2.49 17.89
CA VAL A 28 9.35 -1.09 17.89
C VAL A 28 8.87 -0.65 16.50
N VAL A 29 9.52 -1.13 15.45
CA VAL A 29 9.16 -0.78 14.06
C VAL A 29 7.77 -1.32 13.71
N ILE A 30 7.50 -2.60 14.00
CA ILE A 30 6.18 -3.18 13.73
C ILE A 30 5.09 -2.50 14.58
N ALA A 31 5.43 -2.05 15.79
CA ALA A 31 4.48 -1.34 16.66
C ALA A 31 4.07 0.02 16.05
N ILE A 32 5.02 0.79 15.53
CA ILE A 32 4.73 2.07 14.88
C ILE A 32 3.92 1.85 13.59
N ILE A 33 4.30 0.86 12.78
CA ILE A 33 3.55 0.50 11.55
C ILE A 33 2.11 0.11 11.89
N ALA A 34 1.88 -0.65 12.96
CA ALA A 34 0.55 -1.06 13.37
C ALA A 34 -0.35 0.13 13.78
N ILE A 35 0.20 1.10 14.50
CA ILE A 35 -0.52 2.32 14.89
C ILE A 35 -0.91 3.13 13.63
N LEU A 36 0.06 3.35 12.73
CA LEU A 36 -0.17 4.08 11.49
C LEU A 36 -1.18 3.35 10.59
N ALA A 37 -0.99 2.05 10.36
CA ALA A 37 -1.88 1.23 9.56
C ALA A 37 -3.30 1.18 10.14
N GLY A 38 -3.45 1.12 11.48
CA GLY A 38 -4.73 1.15 12.16
C GLY A 38 -5.56 2.41 11.87
N LEU A 39 -4.90 3.55 11.64
CA LEU A 39 -5.57 4.79 11.23
C LEU A 39 -5.79 4.88 9.72
N LEU A 40 -4.91 4.28 8.91
CA LEU A 40 -5.02 4.29 7.45
C LEU A 40 -6.11 3.35 6.90
N LEU A 41 -6.32 2.18 7.50
CA LEU A 41 -7.33 1.20 7.07
C LEU A 41 -8.76 1.77 6.98
N PRO A 42 -9.30 2.46 8.01
CA PRO A 42 -10.64 3.05 7.93
C PRO A 42 -10.72 4.21 6.94
N ALA A 43 -9.64 4.99 6.79
CA ALA A 43 -9.57 6.06 5.79
C ALA A 43 -9.56 5.51 4.36
N LEU A 44 -8.81 4.44 4.12
CA LEU A 44 -8.73 3.75 2.83
C LEU A 44 -10.05 3.08 2.43
N ALA A 45 -10.77 2.47 3.38
CA ALA A 45 -12.09 1.89 3.14
C ALA A 45 -13.11 2.95 2.69
N LYS A 46 -13.11 4.13 3.33
CA LYS A 46 -13.94 5.28 2.92
C LYS A 46 -13.51 5.85 1.56
N ALA A 47 -12.20 5.90 1.28
CA ALA A 47 -11.71 6.36 -0.02
C ALA A 47 -12.12 5.41 -1.16
N LYS A 48 -12.05 4.09 -0.94
CA LYS A 48 -12.43 3.07 -1.94
C LYS A 48 -13.91 3.14 -2.31
N THR A 49 -14.80 3.24 -1.33
CA THR A 49 -16.26 3.37 -1.58
C THR A 49 -16.59 4.66 -2.32
N LYS A 50 -15.95 5.78 -1.95
CA LYS A 50 -16.07 7.04 -2.70
C LYS A 50 -15.55 6.94 -4.13
N ALA A 51 -14.41 6.30 -4.34
CA ALA A 51 -13.84 6.09 -5.68
C ALA A 51 -14.76 5.24 -6.58
N GLN A 52 -15.36 4.18 -6.03
CA GLN A 52 -16.38 3.39 -6.74
C GLN A 52 -17.62 4.24 -7.09
N GLY A 53 -18.09 5.07 -6.16
CA GLY A 53 -19.18 6.01 -6.41
C GLY A 53 -18.86 7.02 -7.51
N ILE A 54 -17.64 7.56 -7.55
CA ILE A 54 -17.18 8.49 -8.60
C ILE A 54 -17.18 7.79 -9.97
N GLY A 55 -16.72 6.54 -10.05
CA GLY A 55 -16.76 5.76 -11.29
C GLY A 55 -18.18 5.52 -11.79
N CYS A 56 -19.08 5.10 -10.89
CA CYS A 56 -20.50 4.92 -11.21
C CYS A 56 -21.16 6.22 -11.68
N LEU A 57 -20.87 7.33 -10.99
CA LEU A 57 -21.37 8.66 -11.35
C LEU A 57 -20.88 9.09 -12.74
N GLY A 58 -19.62 8.80 -13.09
CA GLY A 58 -19.08 9.06 -14.42
C GLY A 58 -19.84 8.32 -15.52
N ASN A 59 -20.09 7.02 -15.33
CA ASN A 59 -20.85 6.21 -16.28
C ASN A 59 -22.30 6.71 -16.41
N MET A 60 -22.94 7.06 -15.30
CA MET A 60 -24.31 7.59 -15.29
C MET A 60 -24.39 8.97 -15.98
N LYS A 61 -23.38 9.84 -15.80
CA LYS A 61 -23.28 11.11 -16.52
C LYS A 61 -23.15 10.89 -18.02
N GLN A 62 -22.32 9.93 -18.45
CA GLN A 62 -22.18 9.58 -19.87
C GLN A 62 -23.50 9.05 -20.44
N LEU A 63 -24.19 8.18 -19.71
CA LEU A 63 -25.50 7.68 -20.12
C LEU A 63 -26.52 8.83 -20.22
N GLN A 64 -26.62 9.70 -19.21
CA GLN A 64 -27.51 10.85 -19.23
C GLN A 64 -27.25 11.76 -20.45
N LEU A 65 -25.98 12.00 -20.78
CA LEU A 65 -25.61 12.78 -21.96
C LEU A 65 -26.07 12.08 -23.25
N CYS A 66 -25.84 10.77 -23.38
CA CYS A 66 -26.32 10.01 -24.53
C CYS A 66 -27.85 10.07 -24.68
N TRP A 67 -28.59 9.95 -23.57
CA TRP A 67 -30.05 10.04 -23.59
C TRP A 67 -30.53 11.45 -23.95
N HIS A 68 -29.85 12.47 -23.46
CA HIS A 68 -30.20 13.86 -23.77
C HIS A 68 -29.93 14.17 -25.25
N MET A 69 -28.79 13.73 -25.79
CA MET A 69 -28.47 13.86 -27.22
C MET A 69 -29.49 13.09 -28.06
N TYR A 70 -29.82 11.86 -27.69
CA TYR A 70 -30.82 11.06 -28.39
C TYR A 70 -32.21 11.72 -28.41
N ALA A 71 -32.64 12.28 -27.27
CA ALA A 71 -33.91 13.00 -27.17
C ALA A 71 -33.90 14.27 -28.05
N ASP A 72 -32.81 15.03 -28.07
CA ASP A 72 -32.67 16.23 -28.90
C ASP A 72 -32.77 15.91 -30.41
N ASP A 73 -32.05 14.88 -30.86
CA ASP A 73 -32.07 14.41 -32.25
C ASP A 73 -33.44 13.82 -32.68
N TYR A 74 -34.22 13.26 -31.74
CA TYR A 74 -35.47 12.53 -32.02
C TYR A 74 -36.75 13.22 -31.51
N ASN A 75 -36.80 14.56 -31.50
CA ASN A 75 -37.97 15.36 -31.09
C ASN A 75 -38.51 14.97 -29.69
N ASP A 76 -37.61 14.83 -28.71
CA ASP A 76 -37.88 14.44 -27.33
C ASP A 76 -38.53 13.06 -27.16
N ARG A 77 -38.46 12.21 -28.19
CA ARG A 77 -39.05 10.88 -28.17
C ARG A 77 -38.09 9.87 -27.57
N LEU A 78 -38.34 9.46 -26.33
CA LEU A 78 -37.60 8.40 -25.66
C LEU A 78 -38.02 7.02 -26.19
N VAL A 79 -37.07 6.06 -26.22
CA VAL A 79 -37.39 4.65 -26.57
C VAL A 79 -38.42 4.11 -25.59
N THR A 80 -39.59 3.74 -26.09
CA THR A 80 -40.62 3.01 -25.33
C THR A 80 -40.10 1.62 -25.00
N ASN A 81 -39.91 1.36 -23.71
CA ASN A 81 -39.66 0.02 -23.20
C ASN A 81 -40.94 -0.81 -23.37
N ASN A 82 -40.89 -1.80 -24.25
CA ASN A 82 -42.00 -2.70 -24.59
C ASN A 82 -42.34 -3.61 -23.41
#